data_AF-A0A2E5JI59-F1
#
_entry.id   AF-A0A2E5JI59-F1
#
_cell.length_a   1.000
_cell.length_b   1.000
_cell.length_c   1.000
_cell.angle_alpha   90.00
_cell.angle_beta   90.00
_cell.angle_gamma   90.00
#
_symmetry.space_group_name_H-M   'P 1'
#
loop_
_entity.id
_entity.type
_entity.pdbx_description
1 polymer ?
#
loop_
_entity_poly.entity_id
_entity_poly.type
_entity_poly.pdbx_seq_one_letter_code
_entity_poly.pdbx_strand_id
1 'polypeptide(L)'
;MNEFAREYLEGAGFRLDGAGRQWGILEDGVDYPLEFDGKKVGELIVESHVAKERAIEFSHHAASVVHAGEDKVDDMLAVLAWLRQVQNISPKLFNWVGVYFKASYLLNEDSTDLILGPFLGAATEHTRIPIDRGLCGLALREERVINQADVHADSRHIACSLTTKSELIIPLPRGKKSGFFAELDIDSNQKAAFSSELEAKVFEMCNSFPL
;
A
#
# COMPACT_ATOMS: atom_id res chain seq x y z
N MET A 1 0.84 -14.89 -12.95
CA MET A 1 1.65 -14.99 -11.71
C MET A 1 2.57 -13.79 -11.66
N ASN A 2 2.21 -12.75 -10.90
CA ASN A 2 3.13 -11.62 -10.72
C ASN A 2 4.39 -12.11 -9.99
N GLU A 3 5.53 -11.51 -10.29
CA GLU A 3 6.81 -11.83 -9.64
C GLU A 3 6.74 -11.66 -8.11
N PHE A 4 5.84 -10.77 -7.65
CA PHE A 4 5.57 -10.49 -6.25
C PHE A 4 5.12 -11.72 -5.45
N ALA A 5 4.10 -12.42 -5.92
CA ALA A 5 3.59 -13.57 -5.20
C ALA A 5 4.58 -14.75 -5.23
N ARG A 6 5.40 -14.89 -6.28
CA ARG A 6 6.48 -15.90 -6.31
C ARG A 6 7.53 -15.64 -5.24
N GLU A 7 7.88 -14.39 -5.01
CA GLU A 7 8.90 -14.02 -4.02
C GLU A 7 8.42 -14.23 -2.58
N TYR A 8 7.17 -13.85 -2.28
CA TYR A 8 6.59 -14.01 -0.95
C TYR A 8 6.28 -15.47 -0.60
N LEU A 9 5.86 -16.26 -1.59
CA LEU A 9 5.39 -17.63 -1.39
C LEU A 9 6.43 -18.69 -1.80
N GLU A 10 7.70 -18.32 -2.03
CA GLU A 10 8.78 -19.23 -2.46
C GLU A 10 8.45 -20.05 -3.72
N GLY A 11 7.63 -19.49 -4.61
CA GLY A 11 7.15 -20.18 -5.82
C GLY A 11 6.00 -21.17 -5.59
N ALA A 12 5.43 -21.23 -4.38
CA ALA A 12 4.24 -22.02 -4.09
C ALA A 12 3.00 -21.49 -4.84
N GLY A 13 2.08 -22.39 -5.18
CA GLY A 13 0.78 -22.02 -5.73
C GLY A 13 -0.09 -21.27 -4.70
N PHE A 14 -1.03 -20.45 -5.18
CA PHE A 14 -2.09 -19.90 -4.31
C PHE A 14 -3.38 -19.52 -5.04
N ARG A 15 -4.51 -19.49 -4.32
CA ARG A 15 -5.83 -19.06 -4.83
C ARG A 15 -6.36 -17.86 -4.05
N LEU A 16 -6.93 -16.87 -4.77
CA LEU A 16 -7.70 -15.75 -4.23
C LEU A 16 -9.18 -15.89 -4.65
N ASP A 17 -10.13 -15.79 -3.73
CA ASP A 17 -11.56 -15.47 -4.02
C ASP A 17 -11.91 -14.11 -3.35
N GLY A 18 -13.02 -13.39 -3.51
CA GLY A 18 -14.36 -13.69 -4.04
C GLY A 18 -14.76 -13.02 -5.36
N ALA A 19 -13.80 -12.79 -6.28
CA ALA A 19 -13.92 -13.12 -7.72
C ALA A 19 -12.72 -12.70 -8.63
N GLY A 20 -11.54 -12.38 -8.10
CA GLY A 20 -10.29 -12.23 -8.88
C GLY A 20 -9.51 -13.54 -9.09
N ARG A 21 -10.04 -14.45 -9.93
CA ARG A 21 -9.72 -15.88 -10.19
C ARG A 21 -8.30 -16.48 -10.00
N GLN A 22 -8.33 -17.79 -9.73
CA GLN A 22 -7.31 -18.82 -9.45
C GLN A 22 -6.09 -18.95 -10.40
N TRP A 23 -4.92 -19.27 -9.83
CA TRP A 23 -3.83 -19.99 -10.51
C TRP A 23 -3.45 -21.25 -9.71
N GLY A 24 -3.86 -22.43 -10.18
CA GLY A 24 -3.45 -23.74 -9.63
C GLY A 24 -4.46 -24.37 -8.67
N ILE A 25 -4.62 -25.70 -8.79
CA ILE A 25 -5.32 -26.55 -7.82
C ILE A 25 -4.29 -26.93 -6.76
N LEU A 26 -4.54 -26.59 -5.50
CA LEU A 26 -3.79 -27.16 -4.38
C LEU A 26 -4.70 -28.18 -3.70
N GLU A 27 -4.39 -29.47 -3.87
CA GLU A 27 -5.14 -30.55 -3.21
C GLU A 27 -4.90 -30.55 -1.69
N ASP A 28 -3.74 -30.01 -1.24
CA ASP A 28 -3.27 -30.01 0.16
C ASP A 28 -2.99 -28.59 0.72
N GLY A 29 -3.80 -27.59 0.33
CA GLY A 29 -3.62 -26.19 0.74
C GLY A 29 -4.08 -25.86 2.17
N VAL A 30 -3.48 -24.82 2.76
CA VAL A 30 -3.92 -24.19 4.02
C VAL A 30 -4.58 -22.84 3.70
N ASP A 31 -5.77 -22.63 4.24
CA ASP A 31 -6.57 -21.43 4.02
C ASP A 31 -6.21 -20.31 5.02
N TYR A 32 -6.10 -19.09 4.50
CA TYR A 32 -5.88 -17.85 5.24
C TYR A 32 -6.94 -16.83 4.80
N PRO A 33 -7.77 -16.30 5.70
CA PRO A 33 -8.74 -15.28 5.33
C PRO A 33 -8.02 -14.00 4.90
N LEU A 34 -8.50 -13.38 3.82
CA LEU A 34 -8.13 -12.03 3.45
C LEU A 34 -9.13 -11.09 4.12
N GLU A 35 -8.64 -10.31 5.08
CA GLU A 35 -9.47 -9.36 5.81
C GLU A 35 -8.98 -7.94 5.53
N PHE A 36 -9.92 -7.05 5.21
CA PHE A 36 -9.68 -5.64 5.03
C PHE A 36 -10.75 -4.86 5.81
N ASP A 37 -10.31 -3.96 6.69
CA ASP A 37 -11.20 -3.18 7.57
C ASP A 37 -12.20 -4.07 8.34
N GLY A 38 -11.70 -5.18 8.91
CA GLY A 38 -12.50 -6.15 9.68
C GLY A 38 -13.52 -6.95 8.86
N LYS A 39 -13.51 -6.84 7.54
CA LYS A 39 -14.38 -7.60 6.63
C LYS A 39 -13.57 -8.59 5.83
N LYS A 40 -14.07 -9.82 5.71
CA LYS A 40 -13.52 -10.80 4.79
C LYS A 40 -13.76 -10.34 3.35
N VAL A 41 -12.69 -10.07 2.62
CA VAL A 41 -12.70 -9.71 1.19
C VAL A 41 -12.33 -10.88 0.29
N GLY A 42 -11.82 -11.97 0.88
CA GLY A 42 -11.40 -13.14 0.14
C GLY A 42 -10.76 -14.23 0.98
N GLU A 43 -10.21 -15.22 0.29
CA GLU A 43 -9.43 -16.32 0.86
C GLU A 43 -8.13 -16.48 0.10
N LEU A 44 -7.03 -16.64 0.82
CA LEU A 44 -5.73 -17.06 0.31
C LEU A 44 -5.54 -18.54 0.65
N ILE A 45 -5.32 -19.37 -0.35
CA ILE A 45 -4.94 -20.78 -0.13
C ILE A 45 -3.47 -20.92 -0.51
N VAL A 46 -2.61 -21.42 0.37
CA VAL A 46 -1.19 -21.67 0.08
C VAL A 46 -0.82 -23.12 0.36
N GLU A 47 0.26 -23.61 -0.24
CA GLU A 47 0.76 -24.95 0.04
C GLU A 47 1.19 -25.10 1.52
N SER A 48 0.97 -26.28 2.11
CA SER A 48 1.24 -26.54 3.52
C SER A 48 2.71 -26.38 3.95
N HIS A 49 3.64 -26.33 3.00
CA HIS A 49 5.06 -26.14 3.26
C HIS A 49 5.43 -24.65 3.46
N VAL A 50 4.55 -23.72 3.07
CA VAL A 50 4.76 -22.28 3.25
C VAL A 50 4.66 -21.94 4.74
N ALA A 51 5.65 -21.22 5.25
CA ALA A 51 5.66 -20.77 6.64
C ALA A 51 4.43 -19.90 6.95
N LYS A 52 3.76 -20.19 8.07
CA LYS A 52 2.52 -19.52 8.48
C LYS A 52 2.67 -18.00 8.55
N GLU A 53 3.79 -17.52 9.08
CA GLU A 53 4.07 -16.10 9.25
C GLU A 53 4.13 -15.37 7.90
N ARG A 54 4.71 -16.01 6.87
CA ARG A 54 4.77 -15.46 5.52
C ARG A 54 3.41 -15.46 4.83
N ALA A 55 2.62 -16.51 5.03
CA ALA A 55 1.26 -16.57 4.50
C ALA A 55 0.37 -15.46 5.11
N ILE A 56 0.52 -15.17 6.40
CA ILE A 56 -0.16 -14.07 7.08
C ILE A 56 0.33 -12.71 6.56
N GLU A 57 1.63 -12.51 6.42
CA GLU A 57 2.17 -11.25 5.87
C GLU A 57 1.63 -10.99 4.46
N PHE A 58 1.68 -12.01 3.60
CA PHE A 58 1.16 -11.92 2.24
C PHE A 58 -0.36 -11.72 2.20
N SER A 59 -1.12 -12.30 3.14
CA SER A 59 -2.58 -12.12 3.17
C SER A 59 -2.96 -10.66 3.42
N HIS A 60 -2.19 -9.91 4.21
CA HIS A 60 -2.42 -8.47 4.39
C HIS A 60 -2.17 -7.67 3.12
N HIS A 61 -1.09 -7.97 2.37
CA HIS A 61 -0.82 -7.31 1.09
C HIS A 61 -1.86 -7.69 0.02
N ALA A 62 -2.26 -8.97 -0.02
CA ALA A 62 -3.28 -9.45 -0.94
C ALA A 62 -4.67 -8.86 -0.64
N ALA A 63 -5.02 -8.68 0.63
CA ALA A 63 -6.30 -8.11 1.03
C ALA A 63 -6.51 -6.69 0.48
N SER A 64 -5.48 -5.83 0.50
CA SER A 64 -5.61 -4.46 -0.03
C SER A 64 -5.74 -4.42 -1.55
N VAL A 65 -5.12 -5.37 -2.25
CA VAL A 65 -5.30 -5.54 -3.70
C VAL A 65 -6.70 -6.04 -4.05
N VAL A 66 -7.17 -7.09 -3.37
CA VAL A 66 -8.48 -7.71 -3.64
C VAL A 66 -9.62 -6.77 -3.27
N HIS A 67 -9.46 -5.97 -2.22
CA HIS A 67 -10.46 -5.00 -1.78
C HIS A 67 -10.80 -3.93 -2.85
N ALA A 68 -9.86 -3.61 -3.75
CA ALA A 68 -10.08 -2.65 -4.85
C ALA A 68 -11.11 -3.11 -5.89
N GLY A 69 -11.49 -4.39 -5.88
CA GLY A 69 -12.40 -4.99 -6.84
C GLY A 69 -11.68 -5.60 -8.05
N GLU A 70 -12.34 -6.55 -8.70
CA GLU A 70 -11.80 -7.31 -9.84
C GLU A 70 -11.30 -6.43 -10.99
N ASP A 71 -11.97 -5.31 -11.24
CA ASP A 71 -11.66 -4.40 -12.35
C ASP A 71 -10.35 -3.63 -12.15
N LYS A 72 -9.78 -3.64 -10.93
CA LYS A 72 -8.56 -2.90 -10.58
C LYS A 72 -7.41 -3.80 -10.14
N VAL A 73 -7.57 -5.12 -10.14
CA VAL A 73 -6.51 -6.04 -9.69
C VAL A 73 -5.21 -5.80 -10.47
N ASP A 74 -5.27 -5.72 -11.80
CA ASP A 74 -4.07 -5.51 -12.63
C ASP A 74 -3.38 -4.16 -12.33
N ASP A 75 -4.17 -3.10 -12.15
CA ASP A 75 -3.70 -1.77 -11.74
C ASP A 75 -2.99 -1.83 -10.37
N MET A 76 -3.60 -2.50 -9.40
CA MET A 76 -3.04 -2.65 -8.05
C MET A 76 -1.77 -3.51 -8.05
N LEU A 77 -1.69 -4.55 -8.90
CA LEU A 77 -0.46 -5.33 -9.06
C LEU A 77 0.66 -4.50 -9.71
N ALA A 78 0.33 -3.61 -10.65
CA ALA A 78 1.30 -2.68 -11.24
C ALA A 78 1.81 -1.67 -10.20
N VAL A 79 0.93 -1.11 -9.37
CA VAL A 79 1.29 -0.22 -8.27
C VAL A 79 2.19 -0.93 -7.26
N LEU A 80 1.88 -2.17 -6.89
CA LEU A 80 2.71 -2.97 -5.98
C LEU A 80 4.13 -3.20 -6.53
N ALA A 81 4.24 -3.49 -7.83
CA ALA A 81 5.53 -3.63 -8.50
C ALA A 81 6.30 -2.29 -8.54
N TRP A 82 5.60 -1.17 -8.74
CA TRP A 82 6.18 0.16 -8.68
C TRP A 82 6.67 0.53 -7.27
N LEU A 83 5.90 0.19 -6.22
CA LEU A 83 6.30 0.41 -4.82
C LEU A 83 7.61 -0.30 -4.45
N ARG A 84 7.89 -1.47 -5.04
CA ARG A 84 9.20 -2.13 -4.85
C ARG A 84 10.35 -1.29 -5.40
N GLN A 85 10.14 -0.65 -6.54
CA GLN A 85 11.13 0.26 -7.12
C GLN A 85 11.34 1.48 -6.21
N VAL A 86 10.25 2.03 -5.67
CA VAL A 86 10.30 3.11 -4.66
C VAL A 86 11.08 2.67 -3.42
N GLN A 87 10.75 1.52 -2.83
CA GLN A 87 11.43 0.97 -1.65
C GLN A 87 12.95 0.80 -1.89
N ASN A 88 13.32 0.32 -3.09
CA ASN A 88 14.70 0.10 -3.48
C ASN A 88 15.53 1.40 -3.64
N ILE A 89 14.90 2.58 -3.66
CA ILE A 89 15.62 3.86 -3.62
C ILE A 89 16.44 3.97 -2.33
N SER A 90 15.87 3.54 -1.19
CA SER A 90 16.55 3.53 0.11
C SER A 90 15.97 2.49 1.07
N PRO A 91 16.27 1.19 0.87
CA PRO A 91 15.62 0.09 1.61
C PRO A 91 15.90 0.10 3.11
N LYS A 92 16.98 0.78 3.55
CA LYS A 92 17.31 0.93 4.97
C LYS A 92 16.52 2.04 5.67
N LEU A 93 16.00 3.00 4.90
CA LEU A 93 15.25 4.13 5.43
C LEU A 93 13.74 3.94 5.25
N PHE A 94 13.30 3.27 4.18
CA PHE A 94 11.89 3.12 3.83
C PHE A 94 11.35 1.87 4.51
N ASN A 95 10.90 2.03 5.75
CA ASN A 95 10.41 0.93 6.58
C ASN A 95 8.99 0.51 6.20
N TRP A 96 8.21 1.45 5.66
CA TRP A 96 6.91 1.21 5.07
C TRP A 96 6.77 2.10 3.82
N VAL A 97 6.20 1.57 2.75
CA VAL A 97 5.81 2.34 1.56
C VAL A 97 4.44 1.88 1.11
N GLY A 98 3.54 2.79 0.78
CA GLY A 98 2.21 2.43 0.33
C GLY A 98 1.54 3.52 -0.48
N VAL A 99 0.41 3.16 -1.08
CA VAL A 99 -0.43 4.13 -1.79
C VAL A 99 -1.80 4.18 -1.14
N TYR A 100 -2.23 5.38 -0.78
CA TYR A 100 -3.60 5.65 -0.39
C TYR A 100 -4.35 6.26 -1.58
N PHE A 101 -5.55 5.76 -1.86
CA PHE A 101 -6.41 6.24 -2.94
C PHE A 101 -7.65 6.91 -2.39
N LYS A 102 -8.17 7.95 -3.06
CA LYS A 102 -9.51 8.44 -2.75
C LYS A 102 -10.55 7.31 -2.92
N ALA A 103 -11.47 7.19 -1.97
CA ALA A 103 -12.52 6.17 -1.96
C ALA A 103 -13.38 6.22 -3.23
N SER A 104 -13.61 7.41 -3.77
CA SER A 104 -14.29 7.62 -5.06
C SER A 104 -13.58 7.00 -6.26
N TYR A 105 -12.26 6.82 -6.20
CA TYR A 105 -11.52 6.09 -7.22
C TYR A 105 -11.48 4.58 -6.92
N LEU A 106 -11.05 4.20 -5.71
CA LEU A 106 -10.76 2.79 -5.42
C LEU A 106 -12.05 1.96 -5.29
N LEU A 107 -13.07 2.51 -4.61
CA LEU A 107 -14.29 1.80 -4.25
C LEU A 107 -15.55 2.35 -4.95
N ASN A 108 -15.40 3.39 -5.79
CA ASN A 108 -16.52 4.13 -6.39
C ASN A 108 -17.51 4.69 -5.35
N GLU A 109 -17.05 4.97 -4.14
CA GLU A 109 -17.87 5.56 -3.07
C GLU A 109 -17.98 7.08 -3.26
N ASP A 110 -19.13 7.66 -2.92
CA ASP A 110 -19.27 9.12 -2.79
C ASP A 110 -18.65 9.60 -1.47
N SER A 111 -17.33 9.44 -1.37
CA SER A 111 -16.52 9.83 -0.22
C SER A 111 -15.17 10.38 -0.68
N THR A 112 -14.63 11.28 0.14
CA THR A 112 -13.30 11.85 -0.03
C THR A 112 -12.23 11.13 0.79
N ASP A 113 -12.64 10.18 1.64
CA ASP A 113 -11.72 9.38 2.45
C ASP A 113 -10.64 8.71 1.59
N LEU A 114 -9.51 8.44 2.22
CA LEU A 114 -8.40 7.73 1.63
C LEU A 114 -8.48 6.26 2.05
N ILE A 115 -8.35 5.36 1.08
CA ILE A 115 -8.39 3.91 1.25
C ILE A 115 -7.02 3.35 0.93
N LEU A 116 -6.50 2.52 1.82
CA LEU A 116 -5.22 1.85 1.64
C LEU A 116 -5.29 0.91 0.42
N GLY A 117 -4.40 1.15 -0.54
CA GLY A 117 -4.14 0.24 -1.65
C GLY A 117 -2.91 -0.64 -1.37
N PRO A 118 -2.11 -0.97 -2.40
CA PRO A 118 -0.90 -1.75 -2.23
C PRO A 118 0.09 -1.06 -1.29
N PHE A 119 0.80 -1.85 -0.50
CA PHE A 119 1.87 -1.39 0.39
C PHE A 119 2.93 -2.48 0.60
N LEU A 120 4.10 -2.08 1.08
CA LEU A 120 5.21 -2.93 1.51
C LEU A 120 5.65 -2.51 2.91
N GLY A 121 5.83 -3.49 3.80
CA GLY A 121 6.15 -3.26 5.20
C GLY A 121 5.11 -3.90 6.12
N ALA A 122 5.16 -3.52 7.40
CA ALA A 122 4.23 -4.03 8.41
C ALA A 122 2.77 -3.68 8.07
N ALA A 123 1.83 -4.56 8.47
CA ALA A 123 0.41 -4.27 8.38
C ALA A 123 0.06 -3.03 9.22
N THR A 124 -0.93 -2.27 8.77
CA THR A 124 -1.41 -1.03 9.41
C THR A 124 -2.91 -1.12 9.68
N GLU A 125 -3.36 -0.52 10.78
CA GLU A 125 -4.79 -0.38 11.11
C GLU A 125 -5.46 0.76 10.32
N HIS A 126 -4.68 1.61 9.66
CA HIS A 126 -5.17 2.78 8.92
C HIS A 126 -5.60 2.41 7.51
N THR A 127 -6.45 1.40 7.36
CA THR A 127 -6.99 0.97 6.05
C THR A 127 -7.90 2.02 5.42
N ARG A 128 -8.46 2.93 6.22
CA ARG A 128 -9.29 4.06 5.82
C ARG A 128 -8.97 5.30 6.65
N ILE A 129 -8.67 6.41 5.98
CA ILE A 129 -8.29 7.69 6.60
C ILE A 129 -9.25 8.78 6.13
N PRO A 130 -10.01 9.44 7.01
CA PRO A 130 -10.81 10.60 6.63
C PRO A 130 -9.94 11.72 6.05
N ILE A 131 -10.37 12.33 4.94
CA ILE A 131 -9.54 13.31 4.23
C ILE A 131 -9.18 14.52 5.09
N ASP A 132 -9.95 14.82 6.14
CA ASP A 132 -9.75 15.95 7.05
C ASP A 132 -8.74 15.65 8.19
N ARG A 133 -8.22 14.42 8.26
CA ARG A 133 -7.32 13.93 9.32
C ARG A 133 -5.94 13.59 8.76
N GLY A 134 -4.91 13.66 9.61
CA GLY A 134 -3.59 13.14 9.27
C GLY A 134 -2.78 14.05 8.36
N LEU A 135 -1.53 13.65 8.17
CA LEU A 135 -0.63 14.27 7.20
C LEU A 135 -1.01 13.84 5.77
N CYS A 136 -1.45 12.60 5.59
CA CYS A 136 -2.10 12.06 4.39
C CYS A 136 -3.22 12.98 3.86
N GLY A 137 -4.28 13.18 4.67
CA GLY A 137 -5.37 14.08 4.30
C GLY A 137 -4.90 15.51 4.02
N LEU A 138 -3.89 16.01 4.75
CA LEU A 138 -3.31 17.33 4.50
C LEU A 138 -2.63 17.41 3.13
N ALA A 139 -1.84 16.41 2.75
CA ALA A 139 -1.10 16.37 1.48
C ALA A 139 -2.06 16.46 0.28
N LEU A 140 -3.14 15.68 0.30
CA LEU A 140 -4.14 15.69 -0.78
C LEU A 140 -5.04 16.93 -0.79
N ARG A 141 -5.37 17.52 0.36
CA ARG A 141 -6.16 18.77 0.41
C ARG A 141 -5.36 19.99 -0.07
N GLU A 142 -4.09 20.05 0.28
CA GLU A 142 -3.19 21.14 -0.08
C GLU A 142 -2.47 20.91 -1.41
N GLU A 143 -2.68 19.73 -2.02
CA GLU A 143 -2.05 19.31 -3.28
C GLU A 143 -0.53 19.52 -3.30
N ARG A 144 0.13 19.21 -2.18
CA ARG A 144 1.56 19.43 -2.00
C ARG A 144 2.24 18.29 -1.27
N VAL A 145 3.54 18.16 -1.52
CA VAL A 145 4.43 17.26 -0.79
C VAL A 145 4.46 17.65 0.69
N ILE A 146 4.38 16.64 1.56
CA ILE A 146 4.63 16.76 3.00
C ILE A 146 5.87 15.94 3.33
N ASN A 147 6.93 16.60 3.79
CA ASN A 147 8.11 15.95 4.34
C ASN A 147 8.20 16.29 5.83
N GLN A 148 7.73 15.36 6.67
CA GLN A 148 7.68 15.54 8.11
C GLN A 148 8.89 14.89 8.78
N ALA A 149 9.84 15.71 9.23
CA ALA A 149 11.09 15.23 9.83
C ALA A 149 10.94 14.58 11.22
N ASP A 150 9.88 14.92 11.96
CA ASP A 150 9.54 14.31 13.25
C ASP A 150 8.03 14.23 13.39
N VAL A 151 7.45 13.05 13.17
CA VAL A 151 5.99 12.88 13.19
C VAL A 151 5.38 13.17 14.56
N HIS A 152 6.14 12.96 15.64
CA HIS A 152 5.68 13.26 17.00
C HIS A 152 5.63 14.76 17.32
N ALA A 153 6.25 15.60 16.49
CA ALA A 153 6.19 17.05 16.63
C ALA A 153 4.92 17.66 16.02
N ASP A 154 4.16 16.89 15.21
CA ASP A 154 2.91 17.35 14.60
C ASP A 154 1.70 16.65 15.23
N SER A 155 0.88 17.43 15.95
CA SER A 155 -0.34 16.91 16.61
C SER A 155 -1.40 16.34 15.65
N ARG A 156 -1.27 16.58 14.35
CA ARG A 156 -2.18 16.07 13.32
C ARG A 156 -1.80 14.67 12.84
N HIS A 157 -0.58 14.22 13.11
CA HIS A 157 -0.09 12.91 12.68
C HIS A 157 -0.98 11.79 13.23
N ILE A 158 -1.35 10.88 12.34
CA ILE A 158 -2.05 9.64 12.68
C ILE A 158 -1.02 8.53 12.52
N ALA A 159 -0.61 7.90 13.62
CA ALA A 159 0.51 6.97 13.59
C ALA A 159 0.11 5.63 12.94
N CYS A 160 0.55 5.40 11.70
CA CYS A 160 0.46 4.10 11.02
C CYS A 160 1.23 2.99 11.73
N SER A 161 2.34 3.35 12.39
CA SER A 161 3.15 2.45 13.23
C SER A 161 3.68 3.20 14.46
N LEU A 162 3.80 2.51 15.60
CA LEU A 162 4.45 3.04 16.80
C LEU A 162 5.94 3.34 16.58
N THR A 163 6.55 2.81 15.52
CA THR A 163 7.98 2.99 15.25
C THR A 163 8.29 4.14 14.29
N THR A 164 7.30 4.65 13.55
CA THR A 164 7.48 5.76 12.61
C THR A 164 7.99 6.99 13.34
N LYS A 165 9.02 7.63 12.78
CA LYS A 165 9.62 8.87 13.28
C LYS A 165 9.65 9.99 12.25
N SER A 166 9.67 9.69 10.96
CA SER A 166 9.49 10.68 9.89
C SER A 166 8.65 10.08 8.77
N GLU A 167 7.96 10.94 8.03
CA GLU A 167 7.00 10.55 6.98
C GLU A 167 7.16 11.46 5.75
N LEU A 168 7.12 10.87 4.56
CA LEU A 168 7.14 11.59 3.28
C LEU A 168 5.90 11.20 2.47
N ILE A 169 5.05 12.19 2.19
CA ILE A 169 3.79 12.01 1.46
C ILE A 169 3.84 12.84 0.18
N ILE A 170 3.55 12.20 -0.94
CA ILE A 170 3.56 12.83 -2.27
C ILE A 170 2.21 12.55 -2.96
N PRO A 171 1.39 13.59 -3.20
CA PRO A 171 0.18 13.45 -4.00
C PRO A 171 0.47 12.92 -5.41
N LEU A 172 -0.32 11.95 -5.87
CA LEU A 172 -0.21 11.28 -7.17
C LEU A 172 -1.38 11.66 -8.10
N PRO A 173 -1.11 12.23 -9.29
CA PRO A 173 -2.12 12.56 -10.28
C PRO A 173 -2.52 11.33 -11.10
N ARG A 174 -3.70 11.37 -11.73
CA ARG A 174 -4.13 10.32 -12.67
C ARG A 174 -3.73 10.69 -14.10
N GLY A 175 -2.69 10.04 -14.62
CA GLY A 175 -2.10 10.43 -15.90
C GLY A 175 -1.81 11.95 -15.98
N LYS A 176 -2.19 12.59 -17.09
CA LYS A 176 -1.99 14.05 -17.30
C LYS A 176 -3.18 14.91 -16.86
N LYS A 177 -4.19 14.35 -16.21
CA LYS A 177 -5.37 15.12 -15.79
C LYS A 177 -5.05 16.00 -14.58
N SER A 178 -5.76 17.11 -14.44
CA SER A 178 -5.69 17.96 -13.25
C SER A 178 -6.30 17.25 -12.04
N GLY A 179 -5.63 17.35 -10.90
CA GLY A 179 -6.09 16.84 -9.60
C GLY A 179 -5.43 15.52 -9.20
N PHE A 180 -5.31 15.34 -7.88
CA PHE A 180 -4.68 14.18 -7.27
C PHE A 180 -5.75 13.21 -6.76
N PHE A 181 -5.56 11.92 -7.05
CA PHE A 181 -6.54 10.87 -6.70
C PHE A 181 -5.97 9.82 -5.76
N ALA A 182 -4.66 9.87 -5.54
CA ALA A 182 -3.92 9.01 -4.65
C ALA A 182 -2.74 9.78 -4.06
N GLU A 183 -2.02 9.16 -3.15
CA GLU A 183 -0.76 9.65 -2.61
C GLU A 183 0.17 8.47 -2.33
N LEU A 184 1.46 8.68 -2.58
CA LEU A 184 2.52 7.83 -2.07
C LEU A 184 2.80 8.26 -0.64
N ASP A 185 2.82 7.30 0.28
CA ASP A 185 3.21 7.49 1.67
C ASP A 185 4.40 6.59 2.01
N ILE A 186 5.39 7.16 2.70
CA ILE A 186 6.65 6.51 3.06
C ILE A 186 6.99 6.83 4.51
N ASP A 187 7.07 5.79 5.34
CA ASP A 187 7.51 5.90 6.72
C ASP A 187 8.98 5.52 6.90
N SER A 188 9.63 6.21 7.84
CA SER A 188 10.92 5.80 8.38
C SER A 188 10.92 5.74 9.90
N ASN A 189 11.62 4.75 10.44
CA ASN A 189 11.90 4.62 11.88
C ASN A 189 13.04 5.54 12.35
N GLN A 190 13.58 6.37 11.47
CA GLN A 190 14.57 7.40 11.74
C GLN A 190 13.94 8.79 11.63
N LYS A 191 14.37 9.74 12.47
CA LYS A 191 13.96 11.14 12.32
C LYS A 191 14.69 11.75 11.12
N ALA A 192 14.04 12.70 10.46
CA ALA A 192 14.58 13.46 9.33
C ALA A 192 15.19 12.56 8.24
N ALA A 193 14.57 11.41 7.96
CA ALA A 193 15.12 10.43 7.03
C ALA A 193 15.16 10.93 5.57
N PHE A 194 14.28 11.87 5.21
CA PHE A 194 14.11 12.36 3.85
C PHE A 194 14.84 13.70 3.68
N SER A 195 16.10 13.63 3.26
CA SER A 195 16.83 14.82 2.80
C SER A 195 16.17 15.41 1.54
N SER A 196 16.44 16.67 1.22
CA SER A 196 15.92 17.29 -0.01
C SER A 196 16.34 16.54 -1.29
N GLU A 197 17.50 15.91 -1.30
CA GLU A 197 17.96 15.07 -2.42
C GLU A 197 17.13 13.78 -2.52
N LEU A 198 16.87 13.12 -1.40
CA LEU A 198 16.07 11.91 -1.36
C LEU A 198 14.61 12.19 -1.73
N GLU A 199 14.04 13.27 -1.19
CA GLU A 199 12.71 13.77 -1.56
C GLU A 199 12.61 14.02 -3.06
N ALA A 200 13.56 14.76 -3.65
CA ALA A 200 13.57 15.03 -5.09
C ALA A 200 13.63 13.74 -5.93
N LYS A 201 14.43 12.76 -5.50
CA LYS A 201 14.55 11.46 -6.18
C LYS A 201 13.26 10.64 -6.11
N VAL A 202 12.58 10.64 -4.96
CA VAL A 202 11.28 9.97 -4.81
C VAL A 202 10.21 10.71 -5.61
N PHE A 203 10.22 12.03 -5.60
CA PHE A 203 9.31 12.85 -6.39
C PHE A 203 9.48 12.59 -7.89
N GLU A 204 10.72 12.46 -8.38
CA GLU A 204 10.97 12.07 -9.78
C GLU A 204 10.43 10.66 -10.09
N MET A 205 10.58 9.71 -9.16
CA MET A 205 10.01 8.36 -9.29
C MET A 205 8.48 8.37 -9.41
N CYS A 206 7.78 9.38 -8.86
CA CYS A 206 6.33 9.50 -9.00
C CYS A 206 5.89 9.76 -10.45
N ASN A 207 6.78 10.21 -11.35
CA ASN A 207 6.47 10.33 -12.77
C ASN A 207 6.30 8.97 -13.47
N SER A 208 6.77 7.87 -12.87
CA SER A 208 6.58 6.51 -13.37
C SER A 208 5.42 5.78 -12.69
N PHE A 209 4.60 6.49 -11.89
CA PHE A 209 3.40 5.92 -11.29
C PHE A 209 2.49 5.32 -12.38
N PRO A 210 2.03 4.06 -12.25
CA PRO A 210 1.50 3.32 -13.39
C PRO A 210 0.04 3.64 -13.78
N LEU A 211 -0.60 4.66 -13.18
CA LEU A 211 -2.05 4.94 -13.30
C LEU A 211 -2.41 6.34 -13.87
#